data_AF-A0A1C4Y8P8-F1
#
_entry.id   AF-A0A1C4Y8P8-F1
#
_cell.length_a   1.000
_cell.length_b   1.000
_cell.length_c   1.000
_cell.angle_alpha   90.00
_cell.angle_beta   90.00
_cell.angle_gamma   90.00
#
_symmetry.space_group_name_H-M   'P 1'
#
loop_
_entity.id
_entity.type
_entity.pdbx_description
1 polymer ?
#
loop_
_entity_poly.entity_id
_entity_poly.type
_entity_poly.pdbx_seq_one_letter_code
_entity_poly.pdbx_strand_id
1 'polypeptide(L)' 'LLAFDGDLARCEPKQLRYRVLHTAARLVHGQRRRRLRIPTTWPWADQITTAFTRIAAIPAPG' A
#
# COMPACT_ATOMS: atom_id res chain seq x y z
N LEU A 1 -7.38 -6.39 3.06
CA LEU A 1 -8.32 -5.54 3.83
C LEU A 1 -7.77 -5.17 5.21
N LEU A 2 -7.07 -6.07 5.91
CA LEU A 2 -6.60 -5.90 7.31
C LEU A 2 -5.62 -4.75 7.63
N ALA A 3 -5.00 -4.09 6.64
CA ALA A 3 -4.06 -2.99 6.88
C ALA A 3 -4.61 -1.61 6.49
N PHE A 4 -5.84 -1.56 5.94
CA PHE A 4 -6.52 -0.33 5.56
C PHE A 4 -7.64 -0.01 6.55
N ASP A 5 -7.99 1.28 6.66
CA ASP A 5 -9.12 1.77 7.44
C ASP A 5 -10.21 2.37 6.52
N GLY A 6 -11.38 2.65 7.09
CA GLY A 6 -12.46 3.38 6.43
C GLY A 6 -12.98 2.70 5.15
N ASP A 7 -13.14 3.48 4.08
CA ASP A 7 -13.75 2.99 2.84
C ASP A 7 -12.91 1.92 2.14
N LEU A 8 -11.58 1.97 2.26
CA LEU A 8 -10.71 0.94 1.70
C LEU A 8 -10.78 -0.37 2.51
N ALA A 9 -11.11 -0.31 3.81
CA ALA A 9 -11.32 -1.50 4.64
C ALA A 9 -12.63 -2.22 4.31
N ARG A 10 -13.63 -1.49 3.77
CA ARG A 10 -14.96 -2.01 3.42
C ARG A 10 -15.12 -2.35 1.94
N CYS A 11 -14.17 -1.94 1.11
CA CYS A 11 -14.28 -2.14 -0.33
C CYS A 11 -14.19 -3.63 -0.70
N GLU A 12 -14.96 -4.03 -1.71
CA GLU A 12 -14.85 -5.38 -2.26
C GLU A 12 -13.43 -5.60 -2.82
N PRO A 13 -12.91 -6.85 -2.80
CA PRO A 13 -11.59 -7.15 -3.35
C PRO A 13 -11.39 -6.66 -4.79
N LYS A 14 -12.45 -6.70 -5.60
CA LYS A 14 -12.42 -6.19 -6.99
C LYS A 14 -12.19 -4.68 -7.04
N GLN A 15 -12.78 -3.92 -6.13
CA GLN A 15 -12.56 -2.47 -6.03
C GLN A 15 -11.13 -2.17 -5.56
N LEU A 16 -10.62 -2.94 -4.60
CA LEU A 16 -9.23 -2.81 -4.13
C LEU A 16 -8.22 -3.00 -5.26
N ARG A 17 -8.49 -3.93 -6.19
CA ARG A 17 -7.62 -4.18 -7.35
C ARG A 17 -7.36 -2.90 -8.15
N TYR A 18 -8.40 -2.14 -8.45
CA TYR A 18 -8.28 -0.93 -9.27
C TYR A 18 -7.91 0.32 -8.46
N ARG A 19 -8.34 0.39 -7.20
CA ARG A 19 -8.09 1.55 -6.33
C ARG A 19 -6.75 1.52 -5.63
N VAL A 20 -6.14 0.35 -5.46
CA VAL A 20 -4.91 0.19 -4.67
C VAL A 20 -3.84 -0.56 -5.44
N LEU A 21 -4.17 -1.75 -5.94
CA LEU A 21 -3.18 -2.67 -6.53
C LEU A 21 -2.75 -2.32 -7.96
N HIS A 22 -3.52 -1.47 -8.64
CA HIS A 22 -3.26 -1.05 -10.02
C HIS A 22 -2.72 0.38 -10.12
N THR A 23 -2.15 0.91 -9.04
CA THR A 23 -1.63 2.28 -9.11
C THR A 23 -0.40 2.40 -10.00
N ALA A 24 -0.29 3.54 -10.67
CA ALA A 24 0.92 3.94 -11.37
C ALA A 24 2.00 4.36 -10.36
N ALA A 25 2.61 3.38 -9.68
CA ALA A 25 3.75 3.58 -8.80
C ALA A 25 5.05 3.18 -9.49
N ARG A 26 6.16 3.80 -9.08
CA ARG A 26 7.49 3.45 -9.55
C ARG A 26 8.20 2.61 -8.51
N LEU A 27 8.62 1.40 -8.89
CA LEU A 27 9.47 0.56 -8.05
C LEU A 27 10.95 0.94 -8.27
N VAL A 28 11.59 1.46 -7.22
CA VAL A 28 13.00 1.85 -7.22
C VAL A 28 13.81 0.81 -6.46
N HIS A 29 14.88 0.35 -7.09
CA HIS A 29 15.87 -0.53 -6.48
C HIS A 29 17.07 0.29 -6.03
N GLY A 30 17.49 0.13 -4.77
CA GLY A 30 18.64 0.87 -4.25
C GLY A 30 19.18 0.20 -3.00
N GLN A 31 20.50 -0.04 -2.98
CA GLN A 31 21.13 -0.85 -1.94
C GLN A 31 20.40 -2.21 -1.79
N ARG A 32 20.38 -2.77 -0.58
CA ARG A 32 19.65 -4.00 -0.24
C ARG A 32 18.15 -3.76 -0.01
N ARG A 33 17.55 -2.69 -0.58
CA ARG A 33 16.16 -2.28 -0.34
C ARG A 33 15.41 -2.01 -1.64
N ARG A 34 14.11 -2.27 -1.61
CA ARG A 34 13.15 -1.91 -2.66
C ARG A 34 12.24 -0.81 -2.12
N ARG A 35 12.04 0.26 -2.89
CA ARG A 35 11.19 1.40 -2.49
C ARG A 35 10.10 1.59 -3.53
N LEU A 36 8.84 1.59 -3.07
CA LEU A 36 7.70 1.95 -3.89
C LEU A 36 7.49 3.47 -3.80
N ARG A 37 7.56 4.18 -4.93
CA ARG A 37 7.23 5.61 -5.02
C ARG A 37 5.82 5.76 -5.60
N ILE A 38 4.93 6.31 -4.80
CA ILE A 38 3.53 6.56 -5.14
C ILE A 38 3.37 8.06 -5.43
N PRO A 39 2.65 8.47 -6.49
CA PRO A 39 2.35 9.89 -6.71
C PRO A 39 1.57 10.47 -5.53
N THR A 40 2.00 11.62 -5.00
CA THR A 40 1.35 12.29 -3.87
C THR A 40 -0.04 12.81 -4.20
N THR A 41 -0.32 13.08 -5.49
CA THR A 41 -1.63 13.54 -5.98
C THR A 41 -2.66 12.43 -6.07
N TRP A 42 -2.27 11.17 -5.85
CA TRP A 42 -3.18 10.05 -6.00
C TRP A 42 -4.05 9.89 -4.74
N PRO A 43 -5.38 9.70 -4.85
CA PRO A 43 -6.31 9.79 -3.71
C PRO A 43 -6.05 8.84 -2.55
N TRP A 44 -5.31 7.75 -2.79
CA TRP A 44 -5.05 6.69 -1.79
C TRP A 44 -3.58 6.60 -1.36
N ALA A 45 -2.75 7.60 -1.71
CA ALA A 45 -1.32 7.56 -1.47
C ALA A 45 -0.97 7.41 0.03
N ASP A 46 -1.66 8.14 0.90
CA ASP A 46 -1.43 8.11 2.35
C ASP A 46 -1.90 6.81 2.97
N GLN A 47 -3.06 6.31 2.54
CA GLN A 47 -3.62 5.05 3.02
C GLN A 47 -2.70 3.88 2.67
N ILE A 48 -2.11 3.88 1.47
CA ILE A 48 -1.18 2.82 1.04
C ILE A 48 0.14 2.93 1.78
N THR A 49 0.67 4.14 1.95
CA THR A 49 1.88 4.37 2.75
C THR A 49 1.70 3.89 4.19
N THR A 50 0.55 4.18 4.78
CA THR A 50 0.19 3.75 6.13
C THR A 50 0.03 2.23 6.22
N ALA A 51 -0.66 1.62 5.27
CA ALA A 51 -0.84 0.17 5.22
C ALA A 51 0.51 -0.56 5.11
N PHE A 52 1.42 -0.11 4.25
CA PHE A 52 2.77 -0.68 4.16
C PHE A 52 3.58 -0.49 5.44
N THR A 53 3.46 0.67 6.10
CA THR A 53 4.10 0.91 7.40
C THR A 53 3.60 -0.07 8.45
N ARG A 54 2.28 -0.30 8.53
CA ARG A 54 1.67 -1.27 9.46
C ARG A 54 2.13 -2.69 9.17
N ILE A 55 2.14 -3.10 7.90
CA ILE A 55 2.59 -4.44 7.49
C ILE A 55 4.07 -4.63 7.85
N ALA A 56 4.92 -3.63 7.64
CA ALA A 56 6.33 -3.69 7.96
C ALA A 56 6.62 -3.77 9.47
N ALA A 57 5.66 -3.40 10.32
CA ALA A 57 5.76 -3.52 11.77
C ALA A 57 5.36 -4.90 12.30
N ILE A 58 4.81 -5.78 11.46
CA ILE A 58 4.46 -7.16 11.87
C ILE A 58 5.78 -7.92 12.12
N PRO A 59 5.98 -8.50 13.31
CA PRO A 59 7.17 -9.28 13.60
C PRO A 59 7.23 -10.52 12.71
N ALA A 60 8.45 -10.95 12.36
CA ALA A 60 8.63 -12.19 11.63
C ALA A 60 8.02 -13.37 12.42
N PRO A 61 7.36 -14.33 11.75
CA PRO A 61 6.95 -15.55 12.44
C PRO A 61 8.20 -16.22 13.02
N GLY A 62 8.12 -16.57 14.30
CA GLY A 62 9.17 -17.31 15.01
C GLY A 62 9.28 -18.75 14.53
#